data_AF-A0A9P0BDG5-F1
#
_entry.id   AF-A0A9P0BDG5-F1
#
_cell.length_a   1.000
_cell.length_b   1.000
_cell.length_c   1.000
_cell.angle_alpha   90.00
_cell.angle_beta   90.00
_cell.angle_gamma   90.00
#
_symmetry.space_group_name_H-M   'P 1'
#
loop_
_entity.id
_entity.type
_entity.pdbx_description
1 polymer ?
#
loop_
_entity_poly.entity_id
_entity_poly.type
_entity_poly.pdbx_seq_one_letter_code
_entity_poly.pdbx_strand_id
1 'polypeptide(L)'
;MRLIFNVLLANSLFFVINSQGANKNETLSENWRYCYEFTWLGPDFNNHSSSSILNGTCKSYLNEKRAKNIPCSPPLVITEDGTPPNMTWLWEKKLPSILCIQSENKVCAKYTYKFNNKVHNITYMCTKAVQKNKGPLTSGCYSQTVDGYDVEACICNSDVGLRTRPCNKSFKAHINAVFLLFALIYLIL
;
A
#
# COMPACT_ATOMS: atom_id res chain seq x y z
N MET A 1 9.83 -17.58 1.75
CA MET A 1 8.58 -17.91 2.48
C MET A 1 7.40 -17.33 1.71
N ARG A 2 6.61 -18.17 1.04
CA ARG A 2 5.41 -17.75 0.30
C ARG A 2 4.32 -17.43 1.33
N LEU A 3 4.03 -16.16 1.56
CA LEU A 3 2.89 -15.74 2.38
C LEU A 3 1.67 -15.76 1.47
N ILE A 4 0.76 -16.71 1.74
CA ILE A 4 -0.55 -16.82 1.10
C ILE A 4 -1.53 -16.10 2.03
N PHE A 5 -2.05 -14.95 1.59
CA PHE A 5 -3.23 -14.38 2.22
C PHE A 5 -4.45 -15.13 1.73
N ASN A 6 -5.10 -15.87 2.61
CA ASN A 6 -6.49 -16.28 2.42
C ASN A 6 -7.36 -15.14 2.94
N VAL A 7 -7.79 -14.25 2.04
CA VAL A 7 -8.81 -13.24 2.34
C VAL A 7 -10.15 -13.95 2.23
N LEU A 8 -10.68 -14.48 3.34
CA LEU A 8 -12.01 -15.08 3.40
C LEU A 8 -13.04 -13.96 3.51
N LEU A 9 -13.56 -13.45 2.39
CA LEU A 9 -14.85 -12.76 2.46
C LEU A 9 -15.95 -13.79 2.70
N ALA A 10 -17.00 -13.38 3.42
CA ALA A 10 -18.32 -13.96 3.23
C ALA A 10 -18.60 -14.00 1.71
N ASN A 11 -18.52 -15.21 1.13
CA ASN A 11 -18.67 -15.57 -0.29
C ASN A 11 -17.55 -15.27 -1.29
N SER A 12 -16.33 -14.88 -0.92
CA SER A 12 -15.22 -14.79 -1.91
C SER A 12 -13.84 -14.93 -1.26
N LEU A 13 -13.09 -16.00 -1.58
CA LEU A 13 -11.67 -16.06 -1.23
C LEU A 13 -10.84 -15.19 -2.19
N PHE A 14 -9.88 -14.44 -1.70
CA PHE A 14 -8.82 -13.86 -2.53
C PHE A 14 -7.47 -14.42 -2.11
N PHE A 15 -6.59 -14.58 -3.09
CA PHE A 15 -5.22 -14.99 -2.86
C PHE A 15 -4.29 -13.86 -3.29
N VAL A 16 -3.42 -13.45 -2.38
CA VAL A 16 -2.33 -12.52 -2.67
C VAL A 16 -1.03 -13.26 -2.43
N ILE A 17 -0.13 -13.23 -3.41
CA ILE A 17 1.20 -13.84 -3.31
C ILE A 17 2.22 -12.72 -3.28
N ASN A 18 2.86 -12.54 -2.12
CA ASN A 18 3.97 -11.60 -1.97
C ASN A 18 5.17 -12.08 -2.82
N SER A 19 5.57 -11.28 -3.81
CA SER A 19 6.86 -11.47 -4.50
C SER A 19 7.92 -10.65 -3.77
N GLN A 20 9.05 -11.26 -3.39
CA GLN A 20 10.19 -10.51 -2.87
C GLN A 20 10.74 -9.60 -3.98
N GLY A 21 10.99 -8.33 -3.63
CA GLY A 21 11.48 -7.27 -4.52
C GLY A 21 12.82 -7.59 -5.18
N ALA A 22 13.01 -7.01 -6.37
CA ALA A 22 14.20 -7.16 -7.21
C ALA A 22 15.41 -6.37 -6.65
N ASN A 23 16.59 -6.70 -7.16
CA ASN A 23 17.91 -6.21 -6.72
C ASN A 23 18.03 -4.66 -6.72
N LYS A 24 18.63 -4.11 -5.67
CA LYS A 24 18.69 -2.67 -5.33
C LYS A 24 19.66 -1.80 -6.16
N ASN A 25 20.08 -2.24 -7.34
CA ASN A 25 21.00 -1.49 -8.23
C ASN A 25 20.48 -1.42 -9.68
N GLU A 26 19.17 -1.38 -9.89
CA GLU A 26 18.60 -1.21 -11.24
C GLU A 26 18.50 0.28 -11.59
N THR A 27 19.12 0.64 -12.71
CA THR A 27 18.86 1.90 -13.41
C THR A 27 17.39 1.99 -13.75
N LEU A 28 16.70 3.02 -13.26
CA LEU A 28 15.29 3.25 -13.58
C LEU A 28 15.16 3.57 -15.07
N SER A 29 14.10 3.08 -15.70
CA SER A 29 13.82 3.21 -17.12
C SER A 29 12.47 3.90 -17.33
N GLU A 30 12.43 4.83 -18.28
CA GLU A 30 11.18 5.49 -18.72
C GLU A 30 10.23 4.54 -19.47
N ASN A 31 10.69 3.33 -19.82
CA ASN A 31 9.89 2.34 -20.55
C ASN A 31 9.20 1.32 -19.64
N TRP A 32 9.39 1.41 -18.32
CA TRP A 32 8.83 0.46 -17.35
C TRP A 32 7.69 1.06 -16.54
N ARG A 33 6.85 0.19 -16.00
CA ARG A 33 5.83 0.54 -15.02
C ARG A 33 6.36 0.26 -13.63
N TYR A 34 6.02 1.10 -12.66
CA TYR A 34 6.48 0.95 -11.28
C TYR A 34 5.34 1.00 -10.28
N CYS A 35 5.52 0.31 -9.16
CA CYS A 35 4.69 0.47 -7.97
C CYS A 35 5.55 1.05 -6.83
N TYR A 36 4.92 1.77 -5.91
CA TYR A 36 5.56 1.99 -4.62
C TYR A 36 5.74 0.65 -3.90
N GLU A 37 6.90 0.44 -3.32
CA GLU A 37 7.30 -0.72 -2.52
C GLU A 37 8.00 -0.25 -1.24
N PHE A 38 7.27 -0.28 -0.13
CA PHE A 38 7.76 -0.01 1.23
C PHE A 38 6.65 -0.27 2.26
N THR A 39 6.99 -0.28 3.54
CA THR A 39 6.03 -0.40 4.65
C THR A 39 6.15 0.78 5.60
N TRP A 40 5.09 1.56 5.75
CA TRP A 40 4.99 2.56 6.81
C TRP A 40 4.53 1.91 8.11
N LEU A 41 5.31 2.06 9.18
CA LEU A 41 5.10 1.33 10.43
C LEU A 41 3.95 1.87 11.31
N GLY A 42 3.39 3.02 10.95
CA GLY A 42 2.28 3.62 11.68
C GLY A 42 2.68 4.67 12.71
N PRO A 43 1.70 5.18 13.46
CA PRO A 43 1.88 6.28 14.40
C PRO A 43 2.70 5.92 15.65
N ASP A 44 2.69 4.65 16.07
CA ASP A 44 3.37 4.19 17.29
C ASP A 44 4.91 4.15 17.15
N PHE A 45 5.42 4.42 15.94
CA PHE A 45 6.84 4.45 15.63
C PHE A 45 7.26 5.89 15.34
N ASN A 46 7.12 6.75 16.36
CA ASN A 46 7.69 8.08 16.36
C ASN A 46 9.16 8.01 16.77
N ASN A 47 10.06 8.31 15.84
CA ASN A 47 11.42 8.69 16.20
C ASN A 47 11.52 10.17 15.86
N HIS A 48 12.12 10.99 16.73
CA HIS A 48 12.35 12.44 16.54
C HIS A 48 13.33 12.75 15.38
N SER A 49 13.49 11.81 14.44
CA SER A 49 14.33 11.88 13.25
C SER A 49 13.43 11.80 12.02
N SER A 50 13.49 12.84 11.19
CA SER A 50 12.64 13.06 10.01
C SER A 50 12.45 11.83 9.15
N SER A 51 11.20 11.61 8.71
CA SER A 51 10.71 10.46 7.93
C SER A 51 11.82 9.56 7.38
N SER A 52 12.28 8.61 8.19
CA SER A 52 13.51 7.87 7.89
C SER A 52 13.17 6.50 7.31
N ILE A 53 13.92 6.11 6.27
CA ILE A 53 13.99 4.72 5.85
C ILE A 53 14.83 3.98 6.89
N LEU A 54 14.21 3.04 7.60
CA LEU A 54 14.90 2.22 8.58
C LEU A 54 15.62 1.06 7.88
N ASN A 55 16.83 0.77 8.35
CA ASN A 55 17.57 -0.45 8.02
C ASN A 55 16.97 -1.65 8.78
N GLY A 56 15.69 -1.90 8.56
CA GLY A 56 14.93 -2.99 9.15
C GLY A 56 14.50 -4.00 8.11
N THR A 57 14.36 -5.25 8.53
CA THR A 57 13.69 -6.27 7.71
C THR A 57 12.24 -6.37 8.13
N CYS A 58 11.39 -6.92 7.27
CA CYS A 58 10.03 -7.24 7.67
C CYS A 58 9.98 -8.17 8.89
N LYS A 59 10.98 -9.04 9.07
CA LYS A 59 11.08 -9.99 10.18
C LYS A 59 11.35 -9.32 11.52
N SER A 60 12.20 -8.30 11.56
CA SER A 60 12.45 -7.53 12.79
C SER A 60 11.21 -6.76 13.27
N TYR A 61 10.24 -6.52 12.38
CA TYR A 61 8.96 -5.89 12.68
C TYR A 61 7.83 -6.89 12.98
N LEU A 62 8.08 -8.21 12.93
CA LEU A 62 7.06 -9.23 13.23
C LEU A 62 6.78 -9.44 14.72
N ASN A 63 7.49 -8.74 15.63
CA ASN A 63 7.30 -8.91 17.07
C ASN A 63 6.17 -8.03 17.61
N GLU A 64 5.28 -8.65 18.40
CA GLU A 64 4.18 -8.18 19.29
C GLU A 64 3.23 -7.05 18.83
N LYS A 65 3.71 -6.03 18.11
CA LYS A 65 2.96 -4.83 17.73
C LYS A 65 2.27 -4.91 16.35
N ARG A 66 2.37 -6.05 15.67
CA ARG A 66 1.82 -6.24 14.32
C ARG A 66 0.75 -7.33 14.33
N ALA A 67 -0.39 -7.10 13.68
CA ALA A 67 -1.32 -8.19 13.44
C ALA A 67 -0.67 -9.32 12.64
N LYS A 68 -1.03 -10.55 12.98
CA LYS A 68 -0.59 -11.74 12.25
C LYS A 68 -1.12 -11.66 10.83
N ASN A 69 -0.36 -12.18 9.88
CA ASN A 69 -0.72 -12.13 8.46
C ASN A 69 -1.00 -10.67 8.04
N ILE A 70 0.03 -9.82 8.04
CA ILE A 70 0.00 -8.51 7.36
C ILE A 70 1.17 -8.52 6.33
N PRO A 71 0.97 -8.17 5.03
CA PRO A 71 2.06 -8.07 4.06
C PRO A 71 3.01 -6.98 4.49
N CYS A 72 4.32 -7.20 4.38
CA CYS A 72 5.33 -6.15 4.51
C CYS A 72 6.26 -6.24 3.32
N SER A 73 6.65 -5.07 2.82
CA SER A 73 7.75 -4.93 1.89
C SER A 73 8.76 -3.91 2.41
N PRO A 74 10.06 -4.26 2.44
CA PRO A 74 11.10 -3.29 2.77
C PRO A 74 11.28 -2.28 1.61
N PRO A 75 11.79 -1.07 1.88
CA PRO A 75 12.22 -0.56 3.18
C PRO A 75 11.06 -0.29 4.15
N LEU A 76 11.40 -0.19 5.44
CA LEU A 76 10.46 0.29 6.45
C LEU A 76 10.57 1.81 6.55
N VAL A 77 9.44 2.50 6.63
CA VAL A 77 9.33 3.95 6.71
C VAL A 77 8.63 4.32 8.01
N ILE A 78 9.15 5.34 8.69
CA ILE A 78 8.51 5.96 9.86
C ILE A 78 8.26 7.44 9.58
N THR A 79 7.43 8.08 10.40
CA THR A 79 7.13 9.51 10.35
C THR A 79 7.23 10.09 11.76
N GLU A 80 7.57 11.38 11.87
CA GLU A 80 7.79 12.03 13.18
C GLU A 80 6.48 12.25 13.94
N ASP A 81 5.42 12.63 13.22
CA ASP A 81 4.12 13.03 13.75
C ASP A 81 3.09 11.89 13.74
N GLY A 82 3.52 10.69 13.33
CA GLY A 82 2.65 9.53 13.18
C GLY A 82 1.61 9.65 12.06
N THR A 83 1.71 10.66 11.19
CA THR A 83 0.87 10.75 9.99
C THR A 83 1.43 9.86 8.88
N PRO A 84 0.62 9.46 7.89
CA PRO A 84 1.13 8.72 6.72
C PRO A 84 2.26 9.50 6.01
N PRO A 85 3.24 8.80 5.41
CA PRO A 85 4.42 9.44 4.86
C PRO A 85 4.09 10.35 3.67
N ASN A 86 4.83 11.44 3.56
CA ASN A 86 4.74 12.35 2.43
C ASN A 86 5.25 11.67 1.15
N MET A 87 4.31 11.23 0.31
CA MET A 87 4.60 10.52 -0.94
C MET A 87 5.38 11.37 -1.95
N THR A 88 5.25 12.70 -1.91
CA THR A 88 6.04 13.62 -2.76
C THR A 88 7.49 13.62 -2.32
N TRP A 89 7.76 13.76 -1.03
CA TRP A 89 9.12 13.72 -0.49
C TRP A 89 9.80 12.37 -0.76
N LEU A 90 9.08 11.27 -0.53
CA LEU A 90 9.56 9.91 -0.83
C LEU A 90 9.94 9.77 -2.30
N TRP A 91 9.09 10.27 -3.20
CA TRP A 91 9.35 10.27 -4.64
C TRP A 91 10.60 11.09 -5.00
N GLU A 92 10.76 12.29 -4.46
CA GLU A 92 11.87 13.18 -4.83
C GLU A 92 13.21 12.80 -4.20
N LYS A 93 13.20 12.21 -3.00
CA LYS A 93 14.42 11.98 -2.21
C LYS A 93 14.84 10.52 -2.10
N LYS A 94 13.93 9.56 -2.33
CA LYS A 94 14.15 8.13 -2.06
C LYS A 94 13.77 7.22 -3.22
N LEU A 95 13.54 7.78 -4.42
CA LEU A 95 12.97 7.11 -5.59
C LEU A 95 13.42 5.66 -5.84
N PRO A 96 14.72 5.36 -6.06
CA PRO A 96 15.12 3.98 -6.39
C PRO A 96 14.92 3.01 -5.23
N SER A 97 14.85 3.49 -3.99
CA SER A 97 14.73 2.64 -2.79
C SER A 97 13.31 2.26 -2.42
N ILE A 98 12.30 2.89 -3.06
CA ILE A 98 10.89 2.74 -2.71
C ILE A 98 10.03 2.26 -3.88
N LEU A 99 10.65 1.79 -4.96
CA LEU A 99 9.98 1.34 -6.17
C LEU A 99 10.29 -0.12 -6.46
N CYS A 100 9.32 -0.78 -7.07
CA CYS A 100 9.49 -2.08 -7.69
C CYS A 100 8.94 -2.03 -9.12
N ILE A 101 9.54 -2.82 -10.01
CA ILE A 101 9.05 -2.97 -11.38
C ILE A 101 7.72 -3.73 -11.37
N GLN A 102 6.71 -3.09 -11.93
CA GLN A 102 5.43 -3.73 -12.24
C GLN A 102 5.57 -4.55 -13.54
N SER A 103 6.19 -5.73 -13.42
CA SER A 103 6.26 -6.72 -14.50
C SER A 103 4.85 -7.16 -14.93
N GLU A 104 4.72 -7.70 -16.14
CA GLU A 104 3.43 -8.08 -16.78
C GLU A 104 2.42 -8.82 -15.88
N ASN A 105 2.91 -9.71 -15.00
CA ASN A 105 2.07 -10.50 -14.10
C ASN A 105 1.93 -9.92 -12.69
N LYS A 106 2.28 -8.65 -12.47
CA LYS A 106 2.18 -7.97 -11.18
C LYS A 106 1.30 -6.73 -11.30
N VAL A 107 0.71 -6.39 -10.16
CA VAL A 107 -0.10 -5.19 -9.96
C VAL A 107 0.41 -4.43 -8.75
N CYS A 108 0.13 -3.14 -8.71
CA CYS A 108 0.44 -2.32 -7.55
C CYS A 108 -0.62 -2.51 -6.50
N ALA A 109 -0.19 -2.78 -5.27
CA ALA A 109 -1.08 -2.88 -4.12
C ALA A 109 -0.72 -1.86 -3.05
N LYS A 110 -1.76 -1.37 -2.36
CA LYS A 110 -1.67 -0.66 -1.10
C LYS A 110 -2.56 -1.37 -0.09
N TYR A 111 -1.96 -1.87 0.97
CA TYR A 111 -2.67 -2.42 2.12
C TYR A 111 -2.71 -1.38 3.24
N THR A 112 -3.90 -1.02 3.67
CA THR A 112 -4.14 -0.15 4.82
C THR A 112 -4.70 -0.99 5.94
N TYR A 113 -4.00 -1.05 7.06
CA TYR A 113 -4.44 -1.76 8.25
C TYR A 113 -4.96 -0.76 9.26
N LYS A 114 -6.16 -1.00 9.76
CA LYS A 114 -6.80 -0.15 10.76
C LYS A 114 -7.14 -0.96 12.01
N PHE A 115 -6.97 -0.34 13.16
CA PHE A 115 -7.43 -0.84 14.45
C PHE A 115 -8.25 0.26 15.10
N ASN A 116 -9.47 -0.04 15.55
CA ASN A 116 -10.41 0.95 16.09
C ASN A 116 -10.56 2.18 15.16
N ASN A 117 -10.77 1.95 13.87
CA ASN A 117 -10.87 2.98 12.82
C ASN A 117 -9.64 3.88 12.61
N LYS A 118 -8.53 3.64 13.32
CA LYS A 118 -7.28 4.38 13.15
C LYS A 118 -6.30 3.57 12.30
N VAL A 119 -5.62 4.23 11.38
CA VAL A 119 -4.60 3.56 10.56
C VAL A 119 -3.43 3.16 11.45
N HIS A 120 -3.16 1.86 11.50
CA HIS A 120 -2.11 1.27 12.30
C HIS A 120 -0.83 1.04 11.48
N ASN A 121 -0.93 0.66 10.21
CA ASN A 121 0.21 0.62 9.29
C ASN A 121 -0.27 0.63 7.83
N ILE A 122 0.64 0.89 6.90
CA ILE A 122 0.37 0.82 5.47
C ILE A 122 1.52 0.11 4.76
N THR A 123 1.21 -0.84 3.88
CA THR A 123 2.20 -1.50 3.01
C THR A 123 1.89 -1.24 1.55
N TYR A 124 2.90 -0.78 0.82
CA TYR A 124 2.89 -0.62 -0.63
C TYR A 124 3.77 -1.72 -1.24
N MET A 125 3.32 -2.37 -2.31
CA MET A 125 4.14 -3.38 -2.97
C MET A 125 3.68 -3.73 -4.39
N CYS A 126 4.58 -4.33 -5.17
CA CYS A 126 4.24 -5.12 -6.34
C CYS A 126 3.78 -6.50 -5.87
N THR A 127 2.60 -6.93 -6.32
CA THR A 127 2.05 -8.23 -5.93
C THR A 127 1.30 -8.89 -7.06
N LYS A 128 0.93 -10.16 -6.86
CA LYS A 128 -0.07 -10.84 -7.67
C LYS A 128 -1.35 -10.90 -6.87
N ALA A 129 -2.46 -10.45 -7.46
CA ALA A 129 -3.76 -10.49 -6.84
C ALA A 129 -4.74 -11.25 -7.72
N VAL A 130 -5.44 -12.22 -7.13
CA VAL A 130 -6.49 -12.99 -7.79
C VAL A 130 -7.73 -13.05 -6.91
N GLN A 131 -8.88 -12.97 -7.56
CA GLN A 131 -10.17 -13.22 -6.93
C GLN A 131 -10.65 -14.63 -7.28
N LYS A 132 -11.05 -15.41 -6.26
CA LYS A 132 -11.65 -16.73 -6.47
C LYS A 132 -12.82 -16.60 -7.45
N ASN A 133 -12.83 -17.44 -8.46
CA ASN A 133 -13.84 -17.51 -9.52
C ASN A 133 -13.94 -16.28 -10.44
N LYS A 134 -13.06 -15.26 -10.32
CA LYS A 134 -13.02 -14.11 -11.24
C LYS A 134 -11.65 -13.89 -11.90
N GLY A 135 -10.62 -14.58 -11.46
CA GLY A 135 -9.29 -14.53 -12.08
C GLY A 135 -8.42 -13.37 -11.56
N PRO A 136 -7.43 -12.92 -12.35
CA PRO A 136 -6.49 -11.88 -11.94
C PRO A 136 -7.18 -10.53 -11.77
N LEU A 137 -6.80 -9.81 -10.72
CA LEU A 137 -7.28 -8.46 -10.46
C LEU A 137 -6.32 -7.43 -11.04
N THR A 138 -6.86 -6.44 -11.74
CA THR A 138 -6.10 -5.31 -12.32
C THR A 138 -6.39 -3.98 -11.65
N SER A 139 -7.54 -3.85 -10.97
CA SER A 139 -7.93 -2.66 -10.22
C SER A 139 -9.00 -2.95 -9.17
N GLY A 140 -9.16 -2.06 -8.20
CA GLY A 140 -10.25 -2.07 -7.21
C GLY A 140 -9.76 -2.03 -5.77
N CYS A 141 -10.64 -1.72 -4.83
CA CYS A 141 -10.35 -1.75 -3.39
C CYS A 141 -11.26 -2.75 -2.69
N TYR A 142 -10.66 -3.59 -1.84
CA TYR A 142 -11.32 -4.70 -1.16
C TYR A 142 -11.01 -4.62 0.32
N SER A 143 -12.04 -4.75 1.16
CA SER A 143 -11.88 -4.65 2.61
C SER A 143 -12.41 -5.88 3.32
N GLN A 144 -11.76 -6.24 4.42
CA GLN A 144 -12.20 -7.31 5.31
C GLN A 144 -11.72 -7.04 6.74
N THR A 145 -12.36 -7.65 7.72
CA THR A 145 -11.89 -7.65 9.11
C THR A 145 -11.18 -8.96 9.42
N VAL A 146 -9.94 -8.91 9.90
CA VAL A 146 -9.12 -10.08 10.27
C VAL A 146 -8.53 -9.83 11.65
N ASP A 147 -8.75 -10.76 12.58
CA ASP A 147 -8.20 -10.69 13.95
C ASP A 147 -8.47 -9.33 14.65
N GLY A 148 -9.63 -8.72 14.39
CA GLY A 148 -10.03 -7.42 14.95
C GLY A 148 -9.45 -6.19 14.22
N TYR A 149 -8.73 -6.38 13.12
CA TYR A 149 -8.22 -5.30 12.26
C TYR A 149 -9.04 -5.19 10.99
N ASP A 150 -9.39 -3.96 10.61
CA ASP A 150 -9.95 -3.69 9.29
C ASP A 150 -8.82 -3.50 8.29
N VAL A 151 -8.78 -4.39 7.30
CA VAL A 151 -7.76 -4.45 6.26
C VAL A 151 -8.39 -4.01 4.95
N GLU A 152 -7.85 -2.97 4.33
CA GLU A 152 -8.21 -2.55 2.97
C GLU A 152 -7.03 -2.77 2.02
N ALA A 153 -7.26 -3.50 0.94
CA ALA A 153 -6.31 -3.69 -0.15
C ALA A 153 -6.82 -2.99 -1.42
N CYS A 154 -6.12 -1.95 -1.85
CA CYS A 154 -6.37 -1.28 -3.13
C CYS A 154 -5.34 -1.73 -4.17
N ILE A 155 -5.83 -2.17 -5.32
CA ILE A 155 -5.07 -2.71 -6.44
C ILE A 155 -5.22 -1.78 -7.64
N CYS A 156 -4.16 -1.60 -8.41
CA CYS A 156 -4.17 -0.82 -9.65
C CYS A 156 -2.96 -1.16 -10.55
N ASN A 157 -3.03 -0.71 -11.80
CA ASN A 157 -1.91 -0.70 -12.74
C ASN A 157 -1.38 0.72 -12.90
N SER A 158 -0.06 0.90 -12.78
CA SER A 158 0.58 2.19 -13.03
C SER A 158 0.78 2.43 -14.52
N ASP A 159 0.89 3.71 -14.87
CA ASP A 159 1.33 4.14 -16.20
C ASP A 159 2.81 3.84 -16.43
N VAL A 160 3.23 3.91 -17.69
CA VAL A 160 4.62 3.70 -18.10
C VAL A 160 5.43 4.96 -17.81
N GLY A 161 6.65 4.78 -17.30
CA GLY A 161 7.65 5.81 -17.09
C GLY A 161 7.66 6.42 -15.70
N LEU A 162 8.49 7.46 -15.53
CA LEU A 162 8.75 8.14 -14.26
C LEU A 162 8.17 9.56 -14.25
N ARG A 163 7.52 9.99 -15.33
CA ARG A 163 6.80 11.28 -15.35
C ARG A 163 5.55 11.28 -14.47
N THR A 164 4.99 10.11 -14.21
CA THR A 164 3.80 9.90 -13.40
C THR A 164 4.11 9.04 -12.19
N ARG A 165 3.61 9.44 -11.02
CA ARG A 165 3.76 8.67 -9.78
C ARG A 165 2.91 7.39 -9.83
N PRO A 166 3.39 6.26 -9.28
CA PRO A 166 2.64 5.01 -9.21
C PRO A 166 1.22 5.15 -8.67
N CYS A 167 0.31 4.36 -9.24
CA CYS A 167 -1.12 4.43 -8.93
C CYS A 167 -1.45 4.08 -7.48
N ASN A 168 -0.62 3.24 -6.83
CA ASN A 168 -0.82 2.82 -5.45
C ASN A 168 -0.49 3.92 -4.42
N LYS A 169 -0.31 5.17 -4.84
CA LYS A 169 -0.26 6.35 -3.95
C LYS A 169 -1.57 6.63 -3.22
N SER A 170 -2.71 6.18 -3.77
CA SER A 170 -4.02 6.70 -3.41
C SER A 170 -4.39 6.45 -1.94
N PHE A 171 -4.81 7.52 -1.27
CA PHE A 171 -5.64 7.44 -0.06
C PHE A 171 -7.08 7.53 -0.53
N LYS A 172 -7.97 6.65 -0.06
CA LYS A 172 -9.41 6.96 -0.14
C LYS A 172 -9.64 8.21 0.70
N ALA A 173 -9.79 9.34 0.04
CA ALA A 173 -10.53 10.45 0.63
C ALA A 173 -11.96 9.94 0.79
N HIS A 174 -12.43 9.81 2.03
CA HIS A 174 -13.86 9.69 2.27
C HIS A 174 -14.47 11.05 1.91
N ILE A 175 -14.77 11.25 0.62
CA ILE A 175 -15.63 12.35 0.20
C ILE A 175 -17.03 12.02 0.70
N ASN A 176 -17.44 12.71 1.77
CA ASN A 176 -18.81 12.65 2.24
C ASN A 176 -19.71 13.20 1.12
N ALA A 177 -20.44 12.31 0.45
CA ALA A 177 -21.33 12.65 -0.68
C ALA A 177 -22.37 13.74 -0.33
N VAL A 178 -22.65 13.91 0.97
CA VAL A 178 -23.48 14.98 1.52
C VAL A 178 -22.96 16.38 1.16
N PHE A 179 -21.63 16.61 1.17
CA PHE A 179 -21.06 17.91 0.80
C PHE A 179 -21.20 18.23 -0.69
N LEU A 180 -21.17 17.21 -1.56
CA LEU A 180 -21.40 17.38 -3.00
C LEU A 180 -22.86 17.73 -3.30
N LEU A 181 -23.80 17.13 -2.57
CA LEU A 181 -25.23 17.45 -2.66
C LEU A 181 -25.53 18.90 -2.22
N PHE A 182 -24.95 19.36 -1.12
CA PHE A 182 -25.15 20.75 -0.66
C PHE A 182 -24.53 21.78 -1.61
N ALA A 183 -23.36 21.50 -2.20
CA ALA A 183 -22.73 22.40 -3.18
C ALA A 183 -23.56 22.52 -4.47
N LEU A 184 -24.18 21.42 -4.92
CA LEU A 184 -25.05 21.43 -6.10
C LEU A 184 -26.35 22.18 -5.86
N ILE A 185 -26.96 22.03 -4.67
CA ILE A 185 -28.17 22.77 -4.29
C ILE A 185 -27.90 24.29 -4.24
N TYR A 186 -26.73 24.70 -3.72
CA TYR A 186 -26.33 26.10 -3.66
C TYR A 186 -26.04 26.75 -5.03
N LEU A 187 -25.83 25.96 -6.08
CA LEU A 187 -25.62 26.44 -7.45
C LEU A 187 -26.93 26.51 -8.25
N ILE A 188 -28.01 25.90 -7.75
CA ILE A 188 -29.33 25.85 -8.38
C ILE A 188 -30.29 26.89 -7.74
N LEU A 189 -29.99 27.35 -6.53
CA LEU A 189 -30.62 28.49 -5.84
C LEU A 189 -29.90 29.79 -6.20
#